data_AF-A0A665UX70-F1
#
_entry.id   AF-A0A665UX70-F1
#
_cell.length_a   1.000
_cell.length_b   1.000
_cell.length_c   1.000
_cell.angle_alpha   90.00
_cell.angle_beta   90.00
_cell.angle_gamma   90.00
#
_symmetry.space_group_name_H-M   'P 1'
#
loop_
_entity.id
_entity.type
_entity.pdbx_description
1 polymer ?
#
loop_
_entity_poly.entity_id
_entity_poly.type
_entity_poly.pdbx_seq_one_letter_code
_entity_poly.pdbx_strand_id
1 'polypeptide(L)'
;MPGSSAGLSAVRSCLLLLFIHMSAPVEARRVRGGRAHARRLQQQQVPAYRERVDGPESFPLDFTAVEGNMNNFMVQIKNLAQSLYPCSAQKLDQDMKLHFLRNVSVTCNDGSPAGYYIKESHGSKRWLIFLEGGWYCFNRQTCDSRYETMRRLMSSTKWPQTRTGTGILSPQPEENPHWWNANMVFIPYCSSDVWSGVTPKTEHSDYAFMGSLIIKEVVNELLLKGLDNAKVLLLAGSSAGGTGALLNVDQVAEQLASQGHTAVQVRGLADSGWFLDNKQYKFTDCLDTISCAPTEAIKRGSRYWGGQVPESCRQAHLGEEWNCFFGYKVYPTLKSPVFVVQWLFDEAQLTVDNIHLTGQPVHEGQWRYIQNLGQELRGTLREVPALFAPACLSHELITRSYWMDIQVKGTSLPRALHCWDRSLQDNSHQKQKTPPMRGCPLHLIDSCPWPHCNPSCPTIRDQLTGQEMSVIQFLKHMGFDVQKMAEQQGMDPRKLLGMLNNGS
;
A
#
# COMPACT_ATOMS: atom_id res chain seq x y z
N MET A 1 43.38 8.57 -54.88
CA MET A 1 44.49 7.62 -55.11
C MET A 1 45.12 7.31 -53.76
N PRO A 2 45.51 6.06 -53.50
CA PRO A 2 44.63 4.99 -52.97
C PRO A 2 45.26 4.28 -51.74
N GLY A 3 44.75 3.21 -51.13
CA GLY A 3 43.78 2.17 -51.53
C GLY A 3 43.19 1.42 -50.30
N SER A 4 42.04 0.74 -50.42
CA SER A 4 41.72 -0.60 -51.00
C SER A 4 41.57 -1.62 -49.84
N SER A 5 40.56 -2.48 -49.68
CA SER A 5 39.77 -3.37 -50.58
C SER A 5 38.49 -3.88 -49.86
N ALA A 6 37.27 -3.87 -50.47
CA ALA A 6 36.52 -4.96 -51.16
C ALA A 6 36.19 -6.23 -50.32
N GLY A 7 35.04 -6.92 -50.33
CA GLY A 7 33.72 -6.94 -51.03
C GLY A 7 32.74 -7.80 -50.16
N LEU A 8 31.46 -8.08 -50.43
CA LEU A 8 30.73 -8.57 -51.61
C LEU A 8 29.19 -8.43 -51.42
N SER A 9 28.43 -8.65 -52.51
CA SER A 9 27.03 -8.25 -52.76
C SER A 9 25.98 -9.40 -52.75
N ALA A 10 24.67 -9.05 -52.71
CA ALA A 10 23.53 -9.57 -53.55
C ALA A 10 22.18 -9.33 -52.81
N VAL A 11 21.26 -8.43 -53.18
CA VAL A 11 20.29 -8.34 -54.31
C VAL A 11 19.32 -9.55 -54.45
N ARG A 12 18.02 -9.35 -54.15
CA ARG A 12 16.88 -9.45 -55.11
C ARG A 12 15.49 -9.30 -54.46
N SER A 13 14.66 -8.43 -55.06
CA SER A 13 13.20 -8.29 -54.89
C SER A 13 12.42 -9.13 -55.91
N CYS A 14 11.12 -9.40 -55.62
CA CYS A 14 9.93 -9.49 -56.51
C CYS A 14 8.87 -10.41 -55.84
N LEU A 15 7.68 -9.95 -55.40
CA LEU A 15 6.45 -9.51 -56.10
C LEU A 15 5.32 -10.58 -56.03
N LEU A 16 4.26 -10.22 -55.28
CA LEU A 16 2.80 -10.37 -55.51
C LEU A 16 2.21 -11.63 -56.19
N LEU A 17 1.17 -12.22 -55.58
CA LEU A 17 -0.23 -12.22 -56.09
C LEU A 17 -1.26 -12.87 -55.14
N LEU A 18 -2.48 -12.34 -55.21
CA LEU A 18 -3.72 -12.57 -54.43
C LEU A 18 -4.71 -13.52 -55.17
N PHE A 19 -5.87 -13.77 -54.52
CA PHE A 19 -7.16 -14.40 -54.94
C PHE A 19 -7.42 -15.81 -54.31
N ILE A 20 -8.27 -15.99 -53.29
CA ILE A 20 -9.75 -15.83 -53.10
C ILE A 20 -10.60 -16.87 -53.87
N HIS A 21 -11.24 -17.83 -53.17
CA HIS A 21 -12.71 -18.04 -53.07
C HIS A 21 -13.14 -19.42 -52.47
N MET A 22 -13.94 -19.35 -51.38
CA MET A 22 -15.26 -19.99 -51.13
C MET A 22 -15.37 -21.51 -50.93
N SER A 23 -16.42 -22.12 -50.35
CA SER A 23 -17.43 -21.86 -49.30
C SER A 23 -18.34 -23.11 -49.27
N ALA A 24 -18.40 -23.84 -48.14
CA ALA A 24 -19.50 -24.70 -47.63
C ALA A 24 -20.12 -25.82 -48.55
N PRO A 25 -21.18 -26.61 -48.17
CA PRO A 25 -21.72 -27.06 -46.87
C PRO A 25 -22.11 -28.60 -46.76
N VAL A 26 -22.36 -29.04 -45.50
CA VAL A 26 -23.46 -29.87 -44.92
C VAL A 26 -24.08 -31.09 -45.66
N GLU A 27 -24.20 -32.27 -45.00
CA GLU A 27 -25.50 -32.97 -44.79
C GLU A 27 -25.48 -34.22 -43.86
N ALA A 28 -26.62 -34.41 -43.19
CA ALA A 28 -26.94 -35.46 -42.22
C ALA A 28 -27.64 -36.67 -42.85
N ARG A 29 -27.58 -37.86 -42.22
CA ARG A 29 -28.53 -38.97 -42.45
C ARG A 29 -28.71 -39.88 -41.22
N ARG A 30 -29.96 -40.01 -40.77
CA ARG A 30 -30.54 -41.12 -39.96
C ARG A 30 -31.09 -42.18 -40.93
N VAL A 31 -31.01 -43.49 -40.62
CA VAL A 31 -32.11 -44.49 -40.74
C VAL A 31 -31.83 -45.75 -39.88
N ARG A 32 -32.94 -46.25 -39.29
CA ARG A 32 -33.35 -47.45 -38.54
C ARG A 32 -32.65 -48.83 -38.72
N GLY A 33 -32.62 -49.60 -37.62
CA GLY A 33 -33.47 -50.83 -37.45
C GLY A 33 -32.78 -52.20 -37.26
N GLY A 34 -33.00 -52.88 -36.12
CA GLY A 34 -32.71 -54.32 -35.94
C GLY A 34 -32.83 -54.87 -34.50
N ARG A 35 -33.82 -55.75 -34.30
CA ARG A 35 -34.18 -56.62 -33.13
C ARG A 35 -33.00 -57.51 -32.64
N ALA A 36 -32.98 -58.23 -31.51
CA ALA A 36 -33.67 -58.33 -30.21
C ALA A 36 -33.00 -59.52 -29.49
N HIS A 37 -32.64 -59.44 -28.21
CA HIS A 37 -32.60 -60.63 -27.36
C HIS A 37 -32.83 -60.30 -25.89
N ALA A 38 -33.80 -61.00 -25.31
CA ALA A 38 -34.32 -60.83 -23.97
C ALA A 38 -33.54 -61.69 -22.98
N ARG A 39 -33.31 -61.16 -21.77
CA ARG A 39 -33.19 -61.96 -20.54
C ARG A 39 -33.76 -61.18 -19.35
N ARG A 40 -34.87 -61.71 -18.80
CA ARG A 40 -35.37 -61.59 -17.41
C ARG A 40 -34.22 -61.82 -16.41
N LEU A 41 -34.19 -61.39 -15.15
CA LEU A 41 -35.11 -60.80 -14.16
C LEU A 41 -34.18 -60.39 -12.98
N GLN A 42 -34.37 -59.22 -12.36
CA GLN A 42 -34.48 -59.11 -10.89
C GLN A 42 -34.81 -57.67 -10.49
N GLN A 43 -35.93 -57.54 -9.79
CA GLN A 43 -36.42 -56.33 -9.16
C GLN A 43 -35.51 -55.96 -7.98
N GLN A 44 -35.04 -54.71 -7.94
CA GLN A 44 -34.71 -54.03 -6.68
C GLN A 44 -35.18 -52.58 -6.77
N GLN A 45 -35.82 -52.15 -5.69
CA GLN A 45 -36.58 -50.91 -5.53
C GLN A 45 -35.71 -49.65 -5.67
N VAL A 46 -36.29 -48.62 -6.30
CA VAL A 46 -35.74 -47.26 -6.37
C VAL A 46 -36.34 -46.43 -5.23
N PRO A 47 -35.55 -45.81 -4.33
CA PRO A 47 -36.04 -44.73 -3.49
C PRO A 47 -35.96 -43.38 -4.20
N ALA A 48 -36.86 -42.51 -3.80
CA ALA A 48 -37.25 -41.25 -4.42
C ALA A 48 -36.14 -40.23 -4.69
N TYR A 49 -36.35 -39.49 -5.78
CA TYR A 49 -35.66 -38.28 -6.19
C TYR A 49 -35.76 -37.22 -5.07
N ARG A 50 -34.62 -36.80 -4.50
CA ARG A 50 -34.50 -35.57 -3.70
C ARG A 50 -33.79 -34.51 -4.54
N GLU A 51 -34.42 -33.34 -4.63
CA GLU A 51 -33.94 -32.13 -5.30
C GLU A 51 -32.53 -31.73 -4.79
N ARG A 52 -31.63 -31.37 -5.72
CA ARG A 52 -30.37 -30.71 -5.40
C ARG A 52 -30.65 -29.26 -5.05
N VAL A 53 -30.31 -28.87 -3.83
CA VAL A 53 -30.16 -27.47 -3.41
C VAL A 53 -28.66 -27.16 -3.48
N ASP A 54 -28.25 -26.35 -4.46
CA ASP A 54 -26.89 -25.80 -4.53
C ASP A 54 -26.77 -24.64 -3.53
N GLY A 55 -26.18 -24.93 -2.37
CA GLY A 55 -25.68 -23.96 -1.41
C GLY A 55 -24.26 -24.37 -0.99
N PRO A 56 -23.42 -23.44 -0.50
CA PRO A 56 -22.11 -23.80 0.00
C PRO A 56 -22.30 -24.65 1.27
N GLU A 57 -22.04 -25.95 1.19
CA GLU A 57 -22.07 -26.85 2.34
C GLU A 57 -21.00 -26.38 3.35
N SER A 58 -21.42 -25.64 4.36
CA SER A 58 -20.63 -25.44 5.58
C SER A 58 -20.77 -26.71 6.41
N PHE A 59 -19.73 -27.54 6.45
CA PHE A 59 -19.65 -28.65 7.39
C PHE A 59 -19.24 -28.10 8.76
N PRO A 60 -20.11 -28.13 9.79
CA PRO A 60 -19.66 -27.89 11.14
C PRO A 60 -18.76 -29.06 11.55
N LEU A 61 -17.47 -28.77 11.78
CA LEU A 61 -16.56 -29.75 12.34
C LEU A 61 -16.87 -29.89 13.83
N ASP A 62 -17.32 -31.07 14.22
CA ASP A 62 -17.54 -31.45 15.62
C ASP A 62 -16.20 -31.81 16.26
N PHE A 63 -15.77 -31.00 17.24
CA PHE A 63 -14.48 -31.14 17.93
C PHE A 63 -14.59 -31.88 19.27
N THR A 64 -15.77 -32.40 19.61
CA THR A 64 -16.00 -33.13 20.88
C THR A 64 -15.09 -34.36 21.04
N ALA A 65 -14.58 -34.92 19.92
CA ALA A 65 -13.66 -36.06 19.94
C ALA A 65 -12.17 -35.72 20.22
N VAL A 66 -11.80 -34.44 20.37
CA VAL A 66 -10.39 -33.99 20.36
C VAL A 66 -9.96 -33.23 21.64
N GLU A 67 -10.84 -33.11 22.65
CA GLU A 67 -10.59 -32.29 23.85
C GLU A 67 -9.32 -32.66 24.64
N GLY A 68 -8.79 -33.87 24.47
CA GLY A 68 -7.52 -34.30 25.08
C GLY A 68 -6.25 -34.08 24.26
N ASN A 69 -6.33 -33.69 22.98
CA ASN A 69 -5.15 -33.67 22.08
C ASN A 69 -5.16 -32.57 21.00
N MET A 70 -5.63 -31.38 21.37
CA MET A 70 -5.75 -30.21 20.49
C MET A 70 -4.44 -29.84 19.76
N ASN A 71 -3.29 -29.97 20.43
CA ASN A 71 -1.99 -29.64 19.87
C ASN A 71 -1.60 -30.57 18.71
N ASN A 72 -1.81 -31.88 18.88
CA ASN A 72 -1.51 -32.85 17.82
C ASN A 72 -2.47 -32.71 16.64
N PHE A 73 -3.74 -32.39 16.90
CA PHE A 73 -4.72 -32.12 15.87
C PHE A 73 -4.38 -30.85 15.05
N MET A 74 -3.97 -29.76 15.71
CA MET A 74 -3.52 -28.56 15.00
C MET A 74 -2.25 -28.81 14.17
N VAL A 75 -1.35 -29.67 14.65
CA VAL A 75 -0.19 -30.13 13.88
C VAL A 75 -0.63 -30.95 12.66
N GLN A 76 -1.60 -31.84 12.80
CA GLN A 76 -2.14 -32.62 11.68
C GLN A 76 -2.87 -31.74 10.65
N ILE A 77 -3.63 -30.73 11.08
CA ILE A 77 -4.24 -29.75 10.16
C ILE A 77 -3.17 -28.94 9.44
N LYS A 78 -2.13 -28.47 10.14
CA LYS A 78 -1.00 -27.78 9.51
C LYS A 78 -0.29 -28.66 8.49
N ASN A 79 -0.04 -29.93 8.84
CA ASN A 79 0.59 -30.90 7.95
C ASN A 79 -0.30 -31.21 6.74
N LEU A 80 -1.61 -31.31 6.92
CA LEU A 80 -2.57 -31.52 5.83
C LEU A 80 -2.64 -30.28 4.92
N ALA A 81 -2.72 -29.07 5.49
CA ALA A 81 -2.67 -27.82 4.73
C ALA A 81 -1.36 -27.70 3.94
N GLN A 82 -0.21 -28.02 4.55
CA GLN A 82 1.09 -28.06 3.88
C GLN A 82 1.19 -29.15 2.82
N SER A 83 0.50 -30.29 2.99
CA SER A 83 0.48 -31.38 2.01
C SER A 83 -0.45 -31.10 0.84
N LEU A 84 -1.49 -30.30 1.04
CA LEU A 84 -2.44 -29.87 0.00
C LEU A 84 -1.99 -28.59 -0.73
N TYR A 85 -1.07 -27.82 -0.14
CA TYR A 85 -0.49 -26.62 -0.75
C TYR A 85 0.22 -26.93 -2.10
N PRO A 86 1.06 -27.98 -2.23
CA PRO A 86 1.64 -28.38 -3.52
C PRO A 86 0.61 -28.85 -4.56
N CYS A 87 -0.50 -29.45 -4.13
CA CYS A 87 -1.55 -29.95 -5.02
C CYS A 87 -2.44 -28.84 -5.60
N SER A 88 -2.49 -27.67 -4.93
CA SER A 88 -3.12 -26.44 -5.42
C SER A 88 -2.14 -25.49 -6.10
N ALA A 89 -0.83 -25.65 -5.86
CA ALA A 89 0.27 -24.90 -6.48
C ALA A 89 0.57 -25.34 -7.94
N GLN A 90 -0.47 -25.58 -8.76
CA GLN A 90 -0.32 -25.43 -10.21
C GLN A 90 -0.02 -23.96 -10.50
N LYS A 91 1.26 -23.57 -10.46
CA LYS A 91 1.83 -22.30 -10.95
C LYS A 91 0.82 -21.14 -10.91
N LEU A 92 0.22 -20.89 -9.73
CA LEU A 92 -0.73 -19.81 -9.56
C LEU A 92 0.01 -18.53 -9.90
N ASP A 93 -0.49 -17.80 -10.88
CA ASP A 93 0.04 -16.49 -11.26
C ASP A 93 -0.11 -15.56 -10.05
N GLN A 94 0.98 -15.39 -9.31
CA GLN A 94 0.98 -14.64 -8.06
C GLN A 94 1.10 -13.13 -8.30
N ASP A 95 1.52 -12.74 -9.50
CA ASP A 95 1.76 -11.36 -9.83
C ASP A 95 0.45 -10.62 -10.18
N MET A 96 0.43 -9.34 -9.86
CA MET A 96 -0.58 -8.42 -10.36
C MET A 96 -0.24 -8.05 -11.81
N LYS A 97 -1.26 -7.93 -12.66
CA LYS A 97 -1.12 -7.61 -14.09
C LYS A 97 -1.40 -6.15 -14.35
N LEU A 98 -0.59 -5.52 -15.20
CA LEU A 98 -0.78 -4.13 -15.61
C LEU A 98 -2.01 -3.96 -16.50
N HIS A 99 -2.83 -2.96 -16.17
CA HIS A 99 -3.91 -2.44 -17.01
C HIS A 99 -3.73 -0.93 -17.15
N PHE A 100 -3.59 -0.45 -18.38
CA PHE A 100 -3.71 0.97 -18.67
C PHE A 100 -5.17 1.39 -18.61
N LEU A 101 -5.42 2.62 -18.16
CA LEU A 101 -6.75 3.21 -18.19
C LEU A 101 -7.25 3.29 -19.63
N ARG A 102 -8.51 2.91 -19.85
CA ARG A 102 -9.23 3.05 -21.12
C ARG A 102 -9.45 4.51 -21.47
N ASN A 103 -9.69 5.33 -20.45
CA ASN A 103 -9.78 6.78 -20.61
C ASN A 103 -8.38 7.38 -20.76
N VAL A 104 -7.92 7.46 -22.00
CA VAL A 104 -6.58 7.98 -22.35
C VAL A 104 -6.39 9.47 -22.04
N SER A 105 -7.44 10.20 -21.66
CA SER A 105 -7.32 11.59 -21.21
C SER A 105 -6.77 11.71 -19.79
N VAL A 106 -6.78 10.62 -19.00
CA VAL A 106 -6.22 10.57 -17.65
C VAL A 106 -4.79 10.02 -17.73
N THR A 107 -3.81 10.91 -17.59
CA THR A 107 -2.41 10.62 -17.93
C THR A 107 -1.46 10.76 -16.75
N CYS A 108 -0.30 10.15 -16.88
CA CYS A 108 0.89 10.49 -16.11
C CYS A 108 1.41 11.90 -16.47
N ASN A 109 2.44 12.38 -15.75
CA ASN A 109 3.00 13.71 -15.96
C ASN A 109 3.37 13.99 -17.43
N ASP A 110 3.98 13.04 -18.12
CA ASP A 110 4.45 13.24 -19.50
C ASP A 110 3.36 13.09 -20.58
N GLY A 111 2.14 12.73 -20.20
CA GLY A 111 1.02 12.47 -21.12
C GLY A 111 0.85 10.99 -21.51
N SER A 112 1.72 10.09 -21.06
CA SER A 112 1.49 8.65 -21.20
C SER A 112 0.27 8.19 -20.39
N PRO A 113 -0.48 7.16 -20.83
CA PRO A 113 -1.68 6.71 -20.12
C PRO A 113 -1.31 6.22 -18.72
N ALA A 114 -2.05 6.67 -17.71
CA ALA A 114 -1.95 6.09 -16.38
C ALA A 114 -2.55 4.68 -16.35
N GLY A 115 -2.41 3.98 -15.23
CA GLY A 115 -2.87 2.60 -15.10
C GLY A 115 -2.72 2.06 -13.69
N TYR A 116 -3.03 0.78 -13.53
CA TYR A 116 -2.98 0.06 -12.27
C TYR A 116 -2.58 -1.39 -12.52
N TYR A 117 -1.99 -2.01 -11.52
CA TYR A 117 -1.79 -3.45 -11.48
C TYR A 117 -2.90 -4.08 -10.67
N ILE A 118 -3.45 -5.22 -11.11
CA ILE A 118 -4.49 -5.95 -10.38
C ILE A 118 -4.20 -7.44 -10.27
N LYS A 119 -4.51 -8.01 -9.12
CA LYS A 119 -4.71 -9.44 -8.92
C LYS A 119 -6.11 -9.67 -8.35
N GLU A 120 -6.96 -10.32 -9.14
CA GLU A 120 -8.34 -10.61 -8.78
C GLU A 120 -8.41 -11.86 -7.88
N SER A 121 -9.33 -11.86 -6.91
CA SER A 121 -9.70 -13.01 -6.08
C SER A 121 -11.22 -13.19 -6.14
N HIS A 122 -11.68 -14.05 -7.04
CA HIS A 122 -13.09 -14.20 -7.43
C HIS A 122 -14.06 -14.67 -6.33
N GLY A 123 -13.60 -14.94 -5.10
CA GLY A 123 -14.45 -15.21 -3.93
C GLY A 123 -14.43 -14.11 -2.86
N SER A 124 -13.55 -13.11 -3.02
CA SER A 124 -13.30 -12.11 -2.00
C SER A 124 -14.11 -10.85 -2.25
N LYS A 125 -14.78 -10.38 -1.19
CA LYS A 125 -15.47 -9.08 -1.18
C LYS A 125 -14.62 -7.97 -0.54
N ARG A 126 -13.33 -8.24 -0.32
CA ARG A 126 -12.36 -7.26 0.17
C ARG A 126 -11.52 -6.77 -0.99
N TRP A 127 -11.36 -5.46 -1.06
CA TRP A 127 -10.52 -4.78 -2.05
C TRP A 127 -9.49 -3.93 -1.33
N LEU A 128 -8.24 -4.03 -1.75
CA LEU A 128 -7.16 -3.19 -1.29
C LEU A 128 -6.58 -2.44 -2.49
N ILE A 129 -6.74 -1.13 -2.49
CA ILE A 129 -6.16 -0.23 -3.48
C ILE A 129 -4.98 0.48 -2.82
N PHE A 130 -3.77 0.21 -3.29
CA PHE A 130 -2.55 0.81 -2.77
C PHE A 130 -2.05 1.94 -3.68
N LEU A 131 -1.79 3.10 -3.08
CA LEU A 131 -1.20 4.27 -3.70
C LEU A 131 0.31 4.28 -3.45
N GLU A 132 1.09 4.21 -4.52
CA GLU A 132 2.55 4.36 -4.43
C GLU A 132 2.94 5.78 -3.97
N GLY A 133 4.07 5.88 -3.26
CA GLY A 133 4.69 7.14 -2.88
C GLY A 133 5.88 7.52 -3.75
N GLY A 134 6.72 8.41 -3.24
CA GLY A 134 7.97 8.82 -3.89
C GLY A 134 8.05 10.31 -4.19
N TRP A 135 7.91 11.15 -3.15
CA TRP A 135 8.09 12.61 -3.25
C TRP A 135 7.15 13.30 -4.24
N TYR A 136 7.53 14.46 -4.76
CA TYR A 136 6.74 15.30 -5.65
C TYR A 136 7.65 16.30 -6.38
N CYS A 137 7.11 17.13 -7.26
CA CYS A 137 7.80 18.30 -7.82
C CYS A 137 6.82 19.47 -7.89
N PHE A 138 7.24 20.69 -7.55
CA PHE A 138 6.31 21.81 -7.30
C PHE A 138 6.53 23.01 -8.23
N ASN A 139 7.43 22.90 -9.20
CA ASN A 139 7.64 23.86 -10.28
C ASN A 139 8.29 23.15 -11.48
N ARG A 140 8.41 23.87 -12.60
CA ARG A 140 9.03 23.32 -13.83
C ARG A 140 10.43 22.77 -13.58
N GLN A 141 11.32 23.53 -12.94
CA GLN A 141 12.71 23.13 -12.72
C GLN A 141 12.85 21.83 -11.92
N THR A 142 12.09 21.70 -10.82
CA THR A 142 12.09 20.48 -10.00
C THR A 142 11.45 19.30 -10.73
N CYS A 143 10.45 19.54 -11.58
CA CYS A 143 9.84 18.49 -12.41
C CYS A 143 10.75 18.04 -13.55
N ASP A 144 11.47 18.95 -14.21
CA ASP A 144 12.46 18.63 -15.25
C ASP A 144 13.56 17.74 -14.67
N SER A 145 14.13 18.14 -13.52
CA SER A 145 15.14 17.33 -12.80
C SER A 145 14.60 15.95 -12.40
N ARG A 146 13.37 15.90 -11.90
CA ARG A 146 12.71 14.63 -11.56
C ARG A 146 12.47 13.76 -12.79
N TYR A 147 12.15 14.35 -13.94
CA TYR A 147 11.92 13.62 -15.18
C TYR A 147 13.21 12.97 -15.69
N GLU A 148 14.34 13.67 -15.56
CA GLU A 148 15.65 13.16 -15.93
C GLU A 148 16.14 12.05 -15.00
N THR A 149 15.94 12.19 -13.68
CA THR A 149 16.52 11.30 -12.67
C THR A 149 15.58 10.19 -12.20
N MET A 150 14.27 10.38 -12.28
CA MET A 150 13.24 9.49 -11.70
C MET A 150 12.05 9.28 -12.64
N ARG A 151 12.30 9.15 -13.95
CA ARG A 151 11.25 9.04 -14.99
C ARG A 151 10.13 8.03 -14.72
N ARG A 152 10.39 6.92 -14.00
CA ARG A 152 9.35 5.93 -13.67
C ARG A 152 8.19 6.51 -12.86
N LEU A 153 8.44 7.59 -12.11
CA LEU A 153 7.47 8.28 -11.27
C LEU A 153 6.78 9.45 -12.01
N MET A 154 6.96 9.54 -13.32
CA MET A 154 6.40 10.59 -14.18
C MET A 154 5.88 10.06 -15.53
N SER A 155 6.06 8.76 -15.80
CA SER A 155 5.78 8.13 -17.08
C SER A 155 5.46 6.65 -16.91
N SER A 156 4.49 6.16 -17.66
CA SER A 156 4.14 4.74 -17.70
C SER A 156 4.85 3.95 -18.81
N THR A 157 5.62 4.63 -19.67
CA THR A 157 6.26 4.05 -20.87
C THR A 157 7.19 2.87 -20.62
N LYS A 158 7.71 2.71 -19.40
CA LYS A 158 8.63 1.63 -19.00
C LYS A 158 8.08 0.73 -17.89
N TRP A 159 6.78 0.77 -17.64
CA TRP A 159 6.16 -0.09 -16.63
C TRP A 159 6.22 -1.56 -17.06
N PRO A 160 6.63 -2.49 -16.16
CA PRO A 160 6.61 -3.91 -16.45
C PRO A 160 5.18 -4.42 -16.60
N GLN A 161 4.97 -5.50 -17.35
CA GLN A 161 3.62 -6.06 -17.55
C GLN A 161 3.04 -6.71 -16.29
N THR A 162 3.89 -7.13 -15.37
CA THR A 162 3.50 -7.71 -14.09
C THR A 162 4.26 -7.06 -12.94
N ARG A 163 3.69 -7.17 -11.74
CA ARG A 163 4.29 -6.71 -10.49
C ARG A 163 3.95 -7.67 -9.36
N THR A 164 4.97 -8.16 -8.67
CA THR A 164 4.78 -8.98 -7.47
C THR A 164 4.29 -8.11 -6.31
N GLY A 165 3.23 -8.56 -5.62
CA GLY A 165 2.73 -7.92 -4.41
C GLY A 165 3.57 -8.33 -3.20
N THR A 166 3.92 -7.36 -2.34
CA THR A 166 4.72 -7.57 -1.12
C THR A 166 4.03 -6.94 0.09
N GLY A 167 4.38 -7.39 1.29
CA GLY A 167 3.76 -6.98 2.54
C GLY A 167 2.25 -7.17 2.51
N ILE A 168 1.49 -6.10 2.74
CA ILE A 168 0.02 -6.11 2.73
C ILE A 168 -0.60 -6.44 1.35
N LEU A 169 0.17 -6.32 0.26
CA LEU A 169 -0.25 -6.70 -1.10
C LEU A 169 0.12 -8.16 -1.44
N SER A 170 0.89 -8.83 -0.58
CA SER A 170 1.31 -10.21 -0.83
C SER A 170 0.11 -11.15 -0.83
N PRO A 171 0.02 -12.07 -1.80
CA PRO A 171 -1.00 -13.11 -1.79
C PRO A 171 -0.63 -14.32 -0.92
N GLN A 172 0.53 -14.30 -0.26
CA GLN A 172 0.96 -15.38 0.61
C GLN A 172 0.45 -15.16 2.04
N PRO A 173 -0.29 -16.11 2.63
CA PRO A 173 -0.71 -16.02 4.04
C PRO A 173 0.46 -15.86 5.01
N GLU A 174 1.63 -16.39 4.67
CA GLU A 174 2.83 -16.32 5.49
C GLU A 174 3.39 -14.90 5.58
N GLU A 175 3.20 -14.07 4.55
CA GLU A 175 3.62 -12.67 4.51
C GLU A 175 2.47 -11.71 4.82
N ASN A 176 1.23 -12.11 4.53
CA ASN A 176 0.02 -11.30 4.69
C ASN A 176 -1.11 -12.09 5.41
N PRO A 177 -1.04 -12.24 6.73
CA PRO A 177 -1.85 -13.21 7.45
C PRO A 177 -3.37 -12.96 7.39
N HIS A 178 -3.81 -11.73 7.14
CA HIS A 178 -5.21 -11.34 7.24
C HIS A 178 -5.85 -10.90 5.92
N TRP A 179 -5.07 -10.31 5.01
CA TRP A 179 -5.57 -9.73 3.76
C TRP A 179 -5.09 -10.46 2.50
N TRP A 180 -4.29 -11.54 2.59
CA TRP A 180 -3.69 -12.23 1.44
C TRP A 180 -4.69 -12.62 0.33
N ASN A 181 -5.95 -12.89 0.69
CA ASN A 181 -6.99 -13.28 -0.26
C ASN A 181 -7.89 -12.11 -0.70
N ALA A 182 -7.50 -10.85 -0.50
CA ALA A 182 -8.21 -9.69 -1.05
C ALA A 182 -7.98 -9.56 -2.56
N ASN A 183 -8.84 -8.79 -3.23
CA ASN A 183 -8.51 -8.25 -4.55
C ASN A 183 -7.43 -7.17 -4.35
N MET A 184 -6.26 -7.37 -4.94
CA MET A 184 -5.11 -6.50 -4.76
C MET A 184 -4.97 -5.57 -5.95
N VAL A 185 -4.89 -4.27 -5.69
CA VAL A 185 -4.66 -3.24 -6.71
C VAL A 185 -3.49 -2.37 -6.27
N PHE A 186 -2.52 -2.19 -7.16
CA PHE A 186 -1.40 -1.26 -6.99
C PHE A 186 -1.50 -0.17 -8.06
N ILE A 187 -1.64 1.09 -7.65
CA ILE A 187 -1.65 2.23 -8.56
C ILE A 187 -0.26 2.88 -8.51
N PRO A 188 0.54 2.78 -9.58
CA PRO A 188 1.86 3.41 -9.60
C PRO A 188 1.73 4.93 -9.61
N TYR A 189 2.66 5.58 -8.91
CA TYR A 189 2.63 7.03 -8.76
C TYR A 189 3.38 7.68 -9.91
N CYS A 190 2.64 8.23 -10.87
CA CYS A 190 3.20 8.91 -12.04
C CYS A 190 2.75 10.36 -12.22
N SER A 191 2.16 10.95 -11.18
CA SER A 191 1.55 12.28 -11.22
C SER A 191 2.33 13.34 -10.43
N SER A 192 3.29 12.97 -9.59
CA SER A 192 4.20 13.91 -8.86
C SER A 192 3.51 15.01 -8.04
N ASP A 193 2.23 14.81 -7.68
CA ASP A 193 1.31 15.79 -7.08
C ASP A 193 0.69 15.33 -5.75
N VAL A 194 1.30 14.34 -5.09
CA VAL A 194 0.80 13.76 -3.83
C VAL A 194 -0.65 13.28 -3.96
N TRP A 195 -1.02 12.80 -5.14
CA TRP A 195 -2.37 12.34 -5.48
C TRP A 195 -3.47 13.42 -5.38
N SER A 196 -3.11 14.69 -5.43
CA SER A 196 -4.06 15.82 -5.29
C SER A 196 -4.47 16.45 -6.62
N GLY A 197 -3.65 16.34 -7.67
CA GLY A 197 -3.81 17.12 -8.89
C GLY A 197 -5.02 16.73 -9.73
N VAL A 198 -5.59 17.72 -10.42
CA VAL A 198 -6.64 17.56 -11.44
C VAL A 198 -6.37 18.33 -12.73
N THR A 199 -5.14 18.77 -12.94
CA THR A 199 -4.75 19.60 -14.08
C THR A 199 -4.23 18.72 -15.22
N PRO A 200 -4.92 18.65 -16.37
CA PRO A 200 -4.43 17.92 -17.54
C PRO A 200 -3.26 18.65 -18.22
N LYS A 201 -2.52 17.94 -19.06
CA LYS A 201 -1.51 18.57 -19.93
C LYS A 201 -2.20 19.40 -21.02
N THR A 202 -1.77 20.64 -21.16
CA THR A 202 -2.16 21.62 -22.18
C THR A 202 -0.95 22.01 -23.03
N GLU A 203 -1.16 22.75 -24.12
CA GLU A 203 -0.06 23.32 -24.93
C GLU A 203 0.85 24.27 -24.14
N HIS A 204 0.38 24.79 -23.00
CA HIS A 204 1.11 25.76 -22.16
C HIS A 204 1.65 25.15 -20.86
N SER A 205 1.39 23.86 -20.61
CA SER A 205 1.89 23.16 -19.42
C SER A 205 2.76 21.98 -19.85
N ASP A 206 4.01 21.95 -19.38
CA ASP A 206 4.94 20.88 -19.75
C ASP A 206 4.51 19.49 -19.21
N TYR A 207 3.77 19.48 -18.10
CA TYR A 207 3.33 18.28 -17.38
C TYR A 207 1.84 18.29 -17.01
N ALA A 208 1.21 17.12 -16.99
CA ALA A 208 -0.10 16.89 -16.34
C ALA A 208 0.09 16.59 -14.85
N PHE A 209 -0.87 16.97 -14.00
CA PHE A 209 -0.95 16.61 -12.58
C PHE A 209 -2.35 16.09 -12.31
N MET A 210 -2.54 14.78 -12.39
CA MET A 210 -3.87 14.15 -12.44
C MET A 210 -4.06 13.08 -11.37
N GLY A 211 -3.30 13.11 -10.27
CA GLY A 211 -3.32 12.06 -9.25
C GLY A 211 -4.70 11.73 -8.70
N SER A 212 -5.52 12.73 -8.36
CA SER A 212 -6.89 12.50 -7.88
C SER A 212 -7.80 11.93 -8.97
N LEU A 213 -7.61 12.38 -10.23
CA LEU A 213 -8.35 11.85 -11.38
C LEU A 213 -7.96 10.42 -11.74
N ILE A 214 -6.68 10.04 -11.57
CA ILE A 214 -6.20 8.67 -11.73
C ILE A 214 -6.93 7.75 -10.75
N ILE A 215 -6.98 8.12 -9.47
CA ILE A 215 -7.69 7.32 -8.45
C ILE A 215 -9.17 7.16 -8.83
N LYS A 216 -9.83 8.26 -9.18
CA LYS A 216 -11.23 8.27 -9.59
C LYS A 216 -11.49 7.32 -10.77
N GLU A 217 -10.64 7.36 -11.79
CA GLU A 217 -10.80 6.55 -12.99
C GLU A 217 -10.48 5.08 -12.75
N VAL A 218 -9.46 4.78 -11.93
CA VAL A 218 -9.20 3.40 -11.49
C VAL A 218 -10.42 2.84 -10.79
N VAL A 219 -11.02 3.56 -9.84
CA VAL A 219 -12.24 3.12 -9.15
C VAL A 219 -13.39 2.84 -10.14
N ASN A 220 -13.60 3.70 -11.14
CA ASN A 220 -14.60 3.49 -12.18
C ASN A 220 -14.37 2.19 -12.96
N GLU A 221 -13.12 1.89 -13.34
CA GLU A 221 -12.83 0.64 -14.06
C GLU A 221 -12.95 -0.60 -13.18
N LEU A 222 -12.57 -0.50 -11.91
CA LEU A 222 -12.67 -1.60 -10.95
C LEU A 222 -14.13 -1.99 -10.65
N LEU A 223 -15.07 -1.04 -10.74
CA LEU A 223 -16.52 -1.35 -10.66
C LEU A 223 -16.94 -2.35 -11.75
N LEU A 224 -16.37 -2.25 -12.95
CA LEU A 224 -16.62 -3.20 -14.04
C LEU A 224 -15.93 -4.57 -13.83
N LYS A 225 -15.08 -4.69 -12.81
CA LYS A 225 -14.28 -5.87 -12.46
C LYS A 225 -14.71 -6.53 -11.15
N GLY A 226 -15.82 -6.11 -10.56
CA GLY A 226 -16.39 -6.73 -9.35
C GLY A 226 -16.29 -5.89 -8.08
N LEU A 227 -15.75 -4.67 -8.13
CA LEU A 227 -15.73 -3.76 -6.98
C LEU A 227 -17.15 -3.34 -6.56
N ASP A 228 -18.09 -3.34 -7.49
CA ASP A 228 -19.53 -3.10 -7.26
C ASP A 228 -20.14 -4.07 -6.22
N ASN A 229 -19.57 -5.26 -6.07
CA ASN A 229 -19.98 -6.31 -5.14
C ASN A 229 -19.16 -6.36 -3.85
N ALA A 230 -18.27 -5.39 -3.64
CA ALA A 230 -17.41 -5.33 -2.47
C ALA A 230 -18.19 -5.10 -1.17
N LYS A 231 -17.66 -5.63 -0.06
CA LYS A 231 -18.08 -5.29 1.30
C LYS A 231 -17.19 -4.18 1.87
N VAL A 232 -15.89 -4.26 1.59
CA VAL A 232 -14.88 -3.32 2.10
C VAL A 232 -13.93 -2.96 0.96
N LEU A 233 -13.72 -1.67 0.77
CA LEU A 233 -12.60 -1.11 0.02
C LEU A 233 -11.67 -0.42 1.00
N LEU A 234 -10.41 -0.85 1.05
CA LEU A 234 -9.34 -0.21 1.79
C LEU A 234 -8.46 0.57 0.81
N LEU A 235 -8.51 1.90 0.90
CA LEU A 235 -7.59 2.79 0.20
C LEU A 235 -6.34 2.96 1.08
N ALA A 236 -5.27 2.26 0.71
CA ALA A 236 -4.00 2.29 1.40
C ALA A 236 -2.97 3.10 0.61
N GLY A 237 -1.92 3.59 1.27
CA GLY A 237 -0.77 4.15 0.58
C GLY A 237 0.40 4.39 1.51
N SER A 238 1.61 4.46 0.94
CA SER A 238 2.84 4.74 1.67
C SER A 238 3.47 6.06 1.23
N SER A 239 4.13 6.78 2.14
CA SER A 239 4.81 8.05 1.85
C SER A 239 3.83 9.09 1.26
N ALA A 240 4.15 9.70 0.10
CA ALA A 240 3.21 10.57 -0.64
C ALA A 240 1.87 9.88 -0.96
N GLY A 241 1.85 8.55 -1.13
CA GLY A 241 0.62 7.76 -1.27
C GLY A 241 -0.18 7.64 0.03
N GLY A 242 0.49 7.66 1.18
CA GLY A 242 -0.16 7.72 2.50
C GLY A 242 -0.89 9.05 2.71
N THR A 243 -0.25 10.16 2.36
CA THR A 243 -0.93 11.48 2.31
C THR A 243 -2.04 11.47 1.26
N GLY A 244 -1.80 10.87 0.08
CA GLY A 244 -2.80 10.68 -0.96
C GLY A 244 -4.05 9.93 -0.49
N ALA A 245 -3.89 8.91 0.36
CA ALA A 245 -5.00 8.18 0.95
C ALA A 245 -5.84 9.09 1.87
N LEU A 246 -5.21 9.95 2.68
CA LEU A 246 -5.91 10.95 3.49
C LEU A 246 -6.69 11.95 2.63
N LEU A 247 -6.10 12.39 1.51
CA LEU A 247 -6.71 13.38 0.62
C LEU A 247 -7.89 12.82 -0.20
N ASN A 248 -7.89 11.51 -0.50
CA ASN A 248 -8.84 10.94 -1.46
C ASN A 248 -9.83 9.93 -0.85
N VAL A 249 -9.67 9.48 0.40
CA VAL A 249 -10.54 8.43 0.98
C VAL A 249 -12.02 8.82 0.98
N ASP A 250 -12.35 10.05 1.38
CA ASP A 250 -13.74 10.52 1.40
C ASP A 250 -14.29 10.74 -0.02
N GLN A 251 -13.45 11.20 -0.95
CA GLN A 251 -13.84 11.36 -2.36
C GLN A 251 -14.18 10.00 -3.00
N VAL A 252 -13.42 8.94 -2.69
CA VAL A 252 -13.73 7.57 -3.15
C VAL A 252 -15.04 7.08 -2.53
N ALA A 253 -15.28 7.35 -1.25
CA ALA A 253 -16.54 7.02 -0.58
C ALA A 253 -17.74 7.74 -1.23
N GLU A 254 -17.60 9.05 -1.48
CA GLU A 254 -18.62 9.87 -2.12
C GLU A 254 -18.86 9.45 -3.58
N GLN A 255 -17.81 9.11 -4.32
CA GLN A 255 -17.91 8.56 -5.68
C GLN A 255 -18.75 7.29 -5.70
N LEU A 256 -18.42 6.30 -4.86
CA LEU A 256 -19.16 5.03 -4.80
C LEU A 256 -20.62 5.25 -4.38
N ALA A 257 -20.86 6.10 -3.38
CA ALA A 257 -22.21 6.44 -2.96
C ALA A 257 -23.03 7.10 -4.08
N SER A 258 -22.43 8.06 -4.81
CA SER A 258 -23.10 8.76 -5.92
C SER A 258 -23.45 7.86 -7.11
N GLN A 259 -22.72 6.75 -7.27
CA GLN A 259 -22.95 5.74 -8.31
C GLN A 259 -23.85 4.59 -7.82
N GLY A 260 -24.42 4.68 -6.60
CA GLY A 260 -25.37 3.70 -6.07
C GLY A 260 -24.75 2.54 -5.29
N HIS A 261 -23.43 2.56 -5.04
CA HIS A 261 -22.70 1.51 -4.32
C HIS A 261 -22.57 1.81 -2.81
N THR A 262 -23.66 2.23 -2.16
CA THR A 262 -23.67 2.65 -0.74
C THR A 262 -23.38 1.53 0.26
N ALA A 263 -23.42 0.26 -0.18
CA ALA A 263 -23.10 -0.90 0.66
C ALA A 263 -21.58 -1.12 0.83
N VAL A 264 -20.75 -0.52 -0.02
CA VAL A 264 -19.29 -0.66 0.03
C VAL A 264 -18.75 0.22 1.15
N GLN A 265 -18.13 -0.38 2.17
CA GLN A 265 -17.48 0.37 3.24
C GLN A 265 -16.08 0.83 2.79
N VAL A 266 -15.92 2.12 2.56
CA VAL A 266 -14.60 2.72 2.26
C VAL A 266 -13.86 3.03 3.55
N ARG A 267 -12.58 2.66 3.59
CA ARG A 267 -11.68 2.85 4.74
C ARG A 267 -10.31 3.32 4.23
N GLY A 268 -9.57 4.05 5.06
CA GLY A 268 -8.23 4.52 4.74
C GLY A 268 -7.12 3.82 5.54
N LEU A 269 -5.97 3.60 4.94
CA LEU A 269 -4.72 3.21 5.60
C LEU A 269 -3.59 4.11 5.14
N ALA A 270 -3.18 5.06 5.98
CA ALA A 270 -2.12 6.01 5.66
C ALA A 270 -0.82 5.58 6.35
N ASP A 271 0.14 5.09 5.57
CA ASP A 271 1.48 4.72 6.03
C ASP A 271 2.50 5.80 5.68
N SER A 272 3.25 6.28 6.69
CA SER A 272 4.34 7.25 6.52
C SER A 272 3.92 8.52 5.74
N GLY A 273 2.65 8.90 5.86
CA GLY A 273 2.02 10.03 5.17
C GLY A 273 1.58 11.15 6.12
N TRP A 274 1.93 11.05 7.40
CA TRP A 274 1.60 12.02 8.44
C TRP A 274 2.82 12.89 8.75
N PHE A 275 2.90 14.02 8.05
CA PHE A 275 3.99 14.99 8.20
C PHE A 275 3.61 16.14 9.14
N LEU A 276 4.64 16.82 9.65
CA LEU A 276 4.55 18.08 10.39
C LEU A 276 4.97 19.23 9.48
N ASP A 277 4.30 20.38 9.64
CA ASP A 277 4.64 21.68 9.04
C ASP A 277 5.54 22.49 9.99
N ASN A 278 6.51 21.82 10.60
CA ASN A 278 7.44 22.36 11.57
C ASN A 278 8.53 23.23 10.90
N LYS A 279 9.28 23.94 11.74
CA LYS A 279 10.46 24.70 11.30
C LYS A 279 11.61 23.74 11.10
N GLN A 280 12.30 23.84 9.97
CA GLN A 280 13.52 23.07 9.69
C GLN A 280 14.59 23.30 10.76
N TYR A 281 15.45 22.30 10.98
CA TYR A 281 16.60 22.45 11.87
C TYR A 281 17.59 23.49 11.34
N LYS A 282 17.89 23.41 10.04
CA LYS A 282 18.66 24.41 9.29
C LYS A 282 17.79 24.95 8.19
N PHE A 283 17.61 26.27 8.16
CA PHE A 283 16.91 26.93 7.06
C PHE A 283 17.66 26.73 5.74
N THR A 284 16.93 26.42 4.69
CA THR A 284 17.42 26.50 3.30
C THR A 284 16.39 27.21 2.43
N ASP A 285 16.88 27.83 1.37
CA ASP A 285 16.01 28.32 0.32
C ASP A 285 15.34 27.13 -0.39
N CYS A 286 14.04 27.25 -0.66
CA CYS A 286 13.26 26.23 -1.36
C CYS A 286 13.59 26.23 -2.87
N LEU A 287 14.74 25.66 -3.21
CA LEU A 287 15.25 25.56 -4.59
C LEU A 287 15.12 24.14 -5.16
N ASP A 288 15.34 23.13 -4.33
CA ASP A 288 15.17 21.71 -4.68
C ASP A 288 14.03 21.07 -3.88
N THR A 289 13.54 19.93 -4.35
CA THR A 289 12.41 19.23 -3.72
C THR A 289 12.73 18.76 -2.29
N ILE A 290 13.96 18.32 -2.06
CA ILE A 290 14.32 17.50 -0.89
C ILE A 290 14.64 18.40 0.31
N SER A 291 15.25 19.56 0.07
CA SER A 291 15.60 20.54 1.10
C SER A 291 14.52 21.60 1.34
N CYS A 292 13.46 21.65 0.52
CA CYS A 292 12.41 22.64 0.69
C CYS A 292 11.56 22.36 1.93
N ALA A 293 11.35 23.39 2.76
CA ALA A 293 10.50 23.28 3.94
C ALA A 293 9.09 22.77 3.56
N PRO A 294 8.50 21.85 4.35
CA PRO A 294 7.23 21.17 4.00
C PRO A 294 6.12 22.15 3.59
N THR A 295 5.94 23.21 4.38
CA THR A 295 4.91 24.22 4.16
C THR A 295 5.08 24.94 2.83
N GLU A 296 6.30 25.35 2.51
CA GLU A 296 6.57 26.09 1.27
C GLU A 296 6.44 25.18 0.05
N ALA A 297 6.92 23.94 0.17
CA ALA A 297 6.83 22.93 -0.88
C ALA A 297 5.36 22.65 -1.26
N ILE A 298 4.50 22.40 -0.27
CA ILE A 298 3.07 22.15 -0.49
C ILE A 298 2.34 23.43 -0.95
N LYS A 299 2.67 24.60 -0.42
CA LYS A 299 2.07 25.87 -0.88
C LYS A 299 2.33 26.14 -2.36
N ARG A 300 3.53 25.82 -2.86
CA ARG A 300 3.88 25.92 -4.29
C ARG A 300 3.25 24.80 -5.09
N GLY A 301 3.36 23.57 -4.60
CA GLY A 301 2.86 22.36 -5.25
C GLY A 301 1.36 22.40 -5.46
N SER A 302 0.57 22.59 -4.40
CA SER A 302 -0.90 22.65 -4.47
C SER A 302 -1.41 23.61 -5.54
N ARG A 303 -0.78 24.80 -5.68
CA ARG A 303 -1.09 25.76 -6.74
C ARG A 303 -0.68 25.25 -8.12
N TYR A 304 0.54 24.72 -8.25
CA TYR A 304 1.07 24.23 -9.52
C TYR A 304 0.30 23.02 -10.08
N TRP A 305 -0.20 22.15 -9.20
CA TRP A 305 -0.91 20.93 -9.56
C TRP A 305 -2.41 21.14 -9.81
N GLY A 306 -2.96 22.30 -9.43
CA GLY A 306 -4.40 22.48 -9.25
C GLY A 306 -4.93 21.47 -8.22
N GLY A 307 -4.21 21.32 -7.11
CA GLY A 307 -4.47 20.30 -6.11
C GLY A 307 -5.83 20.45 -5.45
N GLN A 308 -6.60 19.37 -5.42
CA GLN A 308 -7.84 19.27 -4.65
C GLN A 308 -7.56 18.61 -3.30
N VAL A 309 -8.34 19.01 -2.30
CA VAL A 309 -8.29 18.51 -0.93
C VAL A 309 -9.72 18.18 -0.48
N PRO A 310 -9.92 17.33 0.55
CA PRO A 310 -11.25 17.00 1.05
C PRO A 310 -12.09 18.24 1.34
N GLU A 311 -13.36 18.23 0.91
CA GLU A 311 -14.23 19.40 1.03
C GLU A 311 -14.36 19.90 2.47
N SER A 312 -14.53 18.97 3.42
CA SER A 312 -14.63 19.28 4.84
C SER A 312 -13.37 20.00 5.36
N CYS A 313 -12.19 19.57 4.92
CA CYS A 313 -10.93 20.22 5.27
C CYS A 313 -10.76 21.59 4.58
N ARG A 314 -11.13 21.68 3.30
CA ARG A 314 -11.12 22.95 2.56
C ARG A 314 -11.95 24.02 3.27
N GLN A 315 -13.14 23.66 3.73
CA GLN A 315 -14.02 24.58 4.47
C GLN A 315 -13.44 24.98 5.84
N ALA A 316 -12.67 24.10 6.48
CA ALA A 316 -11.98 24.41 7.74
C ALA A 316 -10.77 25.35 7.55
N HIS A 317 -10.19 25.39 6.34
CA HIS A 317 -8.96 26.13 6.03
C HIS A 317 -9.09 26.97 4.74
N LEU A 318 -10.18 27.72 4.60
CA LEU A 318 -10.45 28.55 3.43
C LEU A 318 -9.29 29.52 3.12
N GLY A 319 -8.78 29.48 1.89
CA GLY A 319 -7.65 30.30 1.43
C GLY A 319 -6.27 29.78 1.87
N GLU A 320 -6.23 28.72 2.68
CA GLU A 320 -5.01 28.06 3.12
C GLU A 320 -5.13 26.53 2.98
N GLU A 321 -5.66 26.08 1.84
CA GLU A 321 -6.00 24.67 1.58
C GLU A 321 -4.78 23.74 1.66
N TRP A 322 -3.57 24.27 1.53
CA TRP A 322 -2.31 23.55 1.76
C TRP A 322 -2.23 22.93 3.16
N ASN A 323 -2.96 23.45 4.15
CA ASN A 323 -3.09 22.86 5.49
C ASN A 323 -3.59 21.41 5.44
N CYS A 324 -4.44 21.07 4.46
CA CYS A 324 -5.05 19.75 4.34
C CYS A 324 -4.09 18.64 3.89
N PHE A 325 -2.85 18.96 3.52
CA PHE A 325 -1.82 17.96 3.23
C PHE A 325 -1.14 17.45 4.51
N PHE A 326 -1.38 18.09 5.66
CA PHE A 326 -0.81 17.67 6.94
C PHE A 326 -1.81 16.81 7.71
N GLY A 327 -1.40 15.58 8.03
CA GLY A 327 -2.27 14.54 8.57
C GLY A 327 -3.10 15.00 9.76
N TYR A 328 -2.48 15.70 10.71
CA TYR A 328 -3.14 16.17 11.93
C TYR A 328 -4.18 17.28 11.72
N LYS A 329 -4.16 17.96 10.57
CA LYS A 329 -5.16 18.98 10.19
C LYS A 329 -6.30 18.40 9.37
N VAL A 330 -6.01 17.47 8.46
CA VAL A 330 -7.04 16.84 7.62
C VAL A 330 -7.80 15.75 8.37
N TYR A 331 -7.13 14.95 9.20
CA TYR A 331 -7.73 13.79 9.87
C TYR A 331 -9.02 14.09 10.66
N PRO A 332 -9.11 15.17 11.46
CA PRO A 332 -10.33 15.49 12.21
C PRO A 332 -11.56 15.80 11.33
N THR A 333 -11.34 16.07 10.04
CA THR A 333 -12.39 16.42 9.08
C THR A 333 -12.86 15.22 8.22
N LEU A 334 -12.16 14.08 8.31
CA LEU A 334 -12.45 12.89 7.52
C LEU A 334 -13.69 12.16 8.07
N LYS A 335 -14.56 11.73 7.15
CA LYS A 335 -15.77 10.95 7.46
C LYS A 335 -15.47 9.45 7.49
N SER A 336 -14.60 8.99 6.58
CA SER A 336 -14.22 7.59 6.47
C SER A 336 -13.28 7.19 7.62
N PRO A 337 -13.39 5.97 8.17
CA PRO A 337 -12.45 5.51 9.19
C PRO A 337 -11.06 5.31 8.57
N VAL A 338 -10.04 5.89 9.22
CA VAL A 338 -8.65 5.80 8.77
C VAL A 338 -7.76 5.25 9.87
N PHE A 339 -6.95 4.25 9.52
CA PHE A 339 -5.85 3.75 10.33
C PHE A 339 -4.54 4.46 9.93
N VAL A 340 -3.79 4.97 10.91
CA VAL A 340 -2.53 5.69 10.67
C VAL A 340 -1.34 4.82 11.07
N VAL A 341 -0.38 4.65 10.16
CA VAL A 341 0.90 4.01 10.43
C VAL A 341 1.97 5.08 10.25
N GLN A 342 2.76 5.37 11.29
CA GLN A 342 3.72 6.46 11.22
C GLN A 342 4.95 6.20 12.08
N TRP A 343 6.13 6.25 11.49
CA TRP A 343 7.39 6.26 12.25
C TRP A 343 7.50 7.56 13.04
N LEU A 344 7.79 7.49 14.34
CA LEU A 344 7.97 8.70 15.15
C LEU A 344 9.19 9.53 14.71
N PHE A 345 10.13 8.92 13.98
CA PHE A 345 11.30 9.57 13.40
C PHE A 345 11.38 9.20 11.93
N ASP A 346 10.39 9.63 11.14
CA ASP A 346 10.34 9.32 9.71
C ASP A 346 11.51 9.96 8.93
N GLU A 347 12.16 9.20 8.06
CA GLU A 347 13.32 9.69 7.32
C GLU A 347 12.96 10.81 6.34
N ALA A 348 11.78 10.76 5.71
CA ALA A 348 11.35 11.82 4.80
C ALA A 348 11.07 13.12 5.56
N GLN A 349 10.45 13.04 6.75
CA GLN A 349 10.27 14.20 7.64
C GLN A 349 11.62 14.83 8.04
N LEU A 350 12.59 14.01 8.49
CA LEU A 350 13.92 14.52 8.83
C LEU A 350 14.64 15.14 7.62
N THR A 351 14.43 14.56 6.43
CA THR A 351 15.03 15.07 5.20
C THR A 351 14.52 16.47 4.86
N VAL A 352 13.20 16.68 4.89
CA VAL A 352 12.59 18.01 4.66
C VAL A 352 12.87 19.00 5.79
N ASP A 353 13.27 18.51 6.96
CA ASP A 353 13.79 19.32 8.08
C ASP A 353 15.29 19.65 7.98
N ASN A 354 15.93 19.29 6.85
CA ASN A 354 17.37 19.42 6.60
C ASN A 354 18.26 18.71 7.63
N ILE A 355 17.85 17.50 8.01
CA ILE A 355 18.63 16.59 8.83
C ILE A 355 19.07 15.42 7.96
N HIS A 356 20.38 15.37 7.68
CA HIS A 356 21.03 14.26 6.99
C HIS A 356 21.88 13.48 7.98
N LEU A 357 21.65 12.17 8.07
CA LEU A 357 22.38 11.29 8.97
C LEU A 357 23.50 10.62 8.20
N THR A 358 24.58 11.38 7.94
CA THR A 358 25.67 10.99 7.02
C THR A 358 26.83 10.23 7.71
N GLY A 359 26.52 9.42 8.73
CA GLY A 359 27.53 8.69 9.50
C GLY A 359 28.50 9.56 10.33
N GLN A 360 28.33 10.88 10.37
CA GLN A 360 29.06 11.76 11.29
C GLN A 360 28.32 11.87 12.63
N PRO A 361 29.03 12.06 13.76
CA PRO A 361 28.39 12.31 15.05
C PRO A 361 27.43 13.51 14.98
N VAL A 362 26.16 13.26 15.28
CA VAL A 362 25.11 14.27 15.38
C VAL A 362 25.43 15.20 16.54
N HIS A 363 25.39 16.50 16.27
CA HIS A 363 25.62 17.53 17.29
C HIS A 363 24.46 17.57 18.30
N GLU A 364 24.74 17.99 19.55
CA GLU A 364 23.74 18.03 20.64
C GLU A 364 22.45 18.77 20.25
N GLY A 365 22.56 19.90 19.54
CA GLY A 365 21.39 20.66 19.06
C GLY A 365 20.53 19.89 18.05
N GLN A 366 21.15 19.15 17.15
CA GLN A 366 20.46 18.32 16.17
C GLN A 366 19.82 17.10 16.84
N TRP A 367 20.49 16.50 17.83
CA TRP A 367 19.91 15.42 18.64
C TRP A 367 18.66 15.89 19.41
N ARG A 368 18.73 17.06 20.05
CA ARG A 368 17.58 17.66 20.75
C ARG A 368 16.42 17.96 19.79
N TYR A 369 16.72 18.43 18.58
CA TYR A 369 15.71 18.64 17.55
C TYR A 369 14.98 17.33 17.21
N ILE A 370 15.72 16.24 16.98
CA ILE A 370 15.14 14.92 16.66
C ILE A 370 14.26 14.42 17.81
N GLN A 371 14.70 14.57 19.05
CA GLN A 371 13.88 14.21 20.23
C GLN A 371 12.58 15.03 20.29
N ASN A 372 12.65 16.34 20.04
CA ASN A 372 11.48 17.21 20.01
C ASN A 372 10.52 16.83 18.87
N LEU A 373 11.04 16.50 17.68
CA LEU A 373 10.25 16.01 16.56
C LEU A 373 9.40 14.79 16.95
N GLY A 374 10.02 13.79 17.59
CA GLY A 374 9.29 12.62 18.06
C GLY A 374 8.22 12.94 19.11
N GLN A 375 8.46 13.94 19.96
CA GLN A 375 7.47 14.43 20.94
C GLN A 375 6.30 15.16 20.28
N GLU A 376 6.58 16.06 19.34
CA GLU A 376 5.58 16.80 18.57
C GLU A 376 4.71 15.84 17.76
N LEU A 377 5.33 14.93 17.01
CA LEU A 377 4.63 13.94 16.20
C LEU A 377 3.72 13.06 17.06
N ARG A 378 4.23 12.55 18.19
CA ARG A 378 3.41 11.83 19.18
C ARG A 378 2.25 12.67 19.72
N GLY A 379 2.47 13.97 19.94
CA GLY A 379 1.44 14.92 20.36
C GLY A 379 0.28 14.96 19.36
N THR A 380 0.58 15.03 18.07
CA THR A 380 -0.44 15.05 17.01
C THR A 380 -1.24 13.75 16.88
N LEU A 381 -0.63 12.61 17.25
CA LEU A 381 -1.24 11.28 17.15
C LEU A 381 -2.08 10.90 18.37
N ARG A 382 -2.07 11.70 19.45
CA ARG A 382 -2.70 11.37 20.73
C ARG A 382 -4.21 11.08 20.62
N GLU A 383 -4.91 11.80 19.75
CA GLU A 383 -6.36 11.67 19.57
C GLU A 383 -6.75 10.72 18.43
N VAL A 384 -5.79 10.11 17.74
CA VAL A 384 -6.05 9.16 16.65
C VAL A 384 -6.41 7.80 17.26
N PRO A 385 -7.65 7.28 17.13
CA PRO A 385 -8.07 6.05 17.81
C PRO A 385 -7.42 4.78 17.25
N ALA A 386 -7.14 4.73 15.95
CA ALA A 386 -6.57 3.59 15.24
C ALA A 386 -5.20 3.98 14.65
N LEU A 387 -4.13 3.64 15.35
CA LEU A 387 -2.77 4.03 14.98
C LEU A 387 -1.72 2.98 15.35
N PHE A 388 -0.65 2.94 14.55
CA PHE A 388 0.58 2.21 14.84
C PHE A 388 1.80 3.11 14.63
N ALA A 389 2.43 3.54 15.72
CA ALA A 389 3.51 4.52 15.72
C ALA A 389 4.73 4.07 16.55
N PRO A 390 5.59 3.22 15.96
CA PRO A 390 6.85 2.79 16.57
C PRO A 390 7.92 3.89 16.56
N ALA A 391 8.78 3.87 17.59
CA ALA A 391 9.88 4.80 17.78
C ALA A 391 11.16 4.37 17.04
N CYS A 392 11.07 4.29 15.71
CA CYS A 392 12.17 3.92 14.82
C CYS A 392 12.51 5.04 13.85
N LEU A 393 13.76 5.04 13.38
CA LEU A 393 14.17 5.80 12.20
C LEU A 393 13.97 4.91 10.98
N SER A 394 12.95 5.18 10.18
CA SER A 394 12.68 4.44 8.95
C SER A 394 11.71 5.20 8.05
N HIS A 395 11.38 4.63 6.89
CA HIS A 395 10.39 5.17 5.98
C HIS A 395 9.65 4.06 5.23
N GLU A 396 8.31 4.15 5.25
CA GLU A 396 7.37 3.15 4.75
C GLU A 396 7.44 1.80 5.47
N LEU A 397 6.31 1.13 5.58
CA LEU A 397 6.22 -0.15 6.28
C LEU A 397 5.32 -1.16 5.56
N ILE A 398 4.12 -0.78 5.12
CA ILE A 398 3.07 -1.76 4.81
C ILE A 398 3.35 -2.63 3.59
N THR A 399 4.27 -2.24 2.72
CA THR A 399 4.70 -3.02 1.54
C THR A 399 6.07 -3.69 1.70
N ARG A 400 6.71 -3.53 2.86
CA ARG A 400 8.01 -4.15 3.17
C ARG A 400 7.81 -5.62 3.54
N SER A 401 8.79 -6.47 3.22
CA SER A 401 8.76 -7.89 3.60
C SER A 401 8.80 -8.10 5.12
N TYR A 402 9.47 -7.21 5.85
CA TYR A 402 9.59 -7.24 7.32
C TYR A 402 8.42 -6.56 8.06
N TRP A 403 7.32 -6.21 7.39
CA TRP A 403 6.23 -5.45 8.00
C TRP A 403 5.52 -6.16 9.17
N MET A 404 5.68 -7.47 9.27
CA MET A 404 5.15 -8.29 10.36
C MET A 404 6.04 -8.28 11.61
N ASP A 405 7.31 -7.93 11.46
CA ASP A 405 8.33 -8.04 12.52
C ASP A 405 8.25 -6.89 13.52
N ILE A 406 7.78 -5.73 13.04
CA ILE A 406 7.67 -4.51 13.83
C ILE A 406 6.52 -4.64 14.82
N GLN A 407 6.79 -4.35 16.09
CA GLN A 407 5.84 -4.45 17.18
C GLN A 407 5.83 -3.19 18.04
N VAL A 408 4.65 -2.78 18.49
CA VAL A 408 4.47 -1.77 19.53
C VAL A 408 3.71 -2.43 20.67
N LYS A 409 4.26 -2.37 21.89
CA LYS A 409 3.67 -3.02 23.08
C LYS A 409 3.31 -4.50 22.84
N GLY A 410 4.20 -5.23 22.16
CA GLY A 410 4.04 -6.66 21.83
C GLY A 410 2.97 -6.98 20.78
N THR A 411 2.43 -5.97 20.07
CA THR A 411 1.44 -6.16 19.00
C THR A 411 2.06 -5.77 17.67
N SER A 412 2.01 -6.67 16.67
CA SER A 412 2.48 -6.37 15.31
C SER A 412 1.45 -5.57 14.50
N LEU A 413 1.91 -4.88 13.45
CA LEU A 413 1.04 -4.11 12.57
C LEU A 413 -0.09 -4.95 11.92
N PRO A 414 0.17 -6.15 11.33
CA PRO A 414 -0.91 -6.97 10.79
C PRO A 414 -1.97 -7.32 11.83
N ARG A 415 -1.56 -7.60 13.07
CA ARG A 415 -2.48 -7.88 14.18
C ARG A 415 -3.31 -6.64 14.54
N ALA A 416 -2.70 -5.47 14.59
CA ALA A 416 -3.41 -4.21 14.86
C ALA A 416 -4.46 -3.91 13.78
N LEU A 417 -4.13 -4.11 12.50
CA LEU A 417 -5.08 -3.96 11.39
C LEU A 417 -6.23 -4.97 11.46
N HIS A 418 -5.95 -6.21 11.87
CA HIS A 418 -7.00 -7.20 12.10
C HIS A 418 -7.95 -6.80 13.23
N CYS A 419 -7.40 -6.29 14.35
CA CYS A 419 -8.20 -5.75 15.45
C CYS A 419 -9.09 -4.59 14.97
N TRP A 420 -8.54 -3.71 14.15
CA TRP A 420 -9.29 -2.58 13.60
C TRP A 420 -10.42 -3.04 12.68
N ASP A 421 -10.17 -3.98 11.76
CA ASP A 421 -11.21 -4.55 10.89
C ASP A 421 -12.37 -5.14 11.72
N ARG A 422 -12.07 -5.89 12.78
CA ARG A 422 -13.08 -6.44 13.68
C ARG A 422 -13.88 -5.37 14.40
N SER A 423 -13.22 -4.32 14.91
CA SER A 423 -13.89 -3.23 15.62
C SER A 423 -14.93 -2.50 14.75
N LEU A 424 -14.70 -2.44 13.43
CA LEU A 424 -15.61 -1.82 12.48
C LEU A 424 -16.75 -2.75 12.05
N GLN A 425 -16.54 -4.07 12.10
CA GLN A 425 -17.60 -5.05 11.85
C GLN A 425 -18.63 -5.06 12.98
N ASP A 426 -18.18 -5.02 14.24
CA ASP A 426 -19.08 -5.07 15.41
C ASP A 426 -20.00 -3.83 15.48
N ASN A 427 -19.50 -2.64 15.12
CA ASN A 427 -20.29 -1.41 15.05
C ASN A 427 -21.41 -1.45 14.01
N SER A 428 -21.32 -2.32 12.99
CA SER A 428 -22.37 -2.46 11.96
C SER A 428 -23.56 -3.34 12.41
N HIS A 429 -23.37 -4.15 13.45
CA HIS A 429 -24.37 -5.14 13.91
C HIS A 429 -24.95 -4.85 15.30
N GLN A 430 -24.39 -3.94 16.11
CA GLN A 430 -24.91 -3.61 17.44
C GLN A 430 -25.01 -2.10 17.69
N LYS A 431 -26.21 -1.62 18.05
CA LYS A 431 -26.49 -0.23 18.51
C LYS A 431 -26.00 0.06 19.94
N GLN A 432 -25.27 -0.85 20.57
CA GLN A 432 -24.70 -0.68 21.91
C GLN A 432 -23.18 -0.64 21.81
N LYS A 433 -22.55 0.35 22.45
CA LYS A 433 -21.08 0.46 22.58
C LYS A 433 -20.55 -0.80 23.26
N THR A 434 -20.08 -1.77 22.49
CA THR A 434 -19.38 -2.93 23.01
C THR A 434 -18.07 -2.47 23.67
N PRO A 435 -17.71 -3.01 24.85
CA PRO A 435 -16.44 -2.69 25.47
C PRO A 435 -15.28 -3.09 24.55
N PRO A 436 -14.13 -2.39 24.60
CA PRO A 436 -12.98 -2.70 23.77
C PRO A 436 -12.61 -4.17 23.90
N MET A 437 -12.45 -4.84 22.76
CA MET A 437 -12.07 -6.25 22.70
C MET A 437 -10.81 -6.52 23.54
N ARG A 438 -10.93 -7.38 24.57
CA ARG A 438 -9.77 -7.79 25.38
C ARG A 438 -8.66 -8.33 24.47
N GLY A 439 -7.47 -7.73 24.55
CA GLY A 439 -6.29 -8.17 23.79
C GLY A 439 -6.21 -7.70 22.33
N CYS A 440 -7.03 -6.72 21.92
CA CYS A 440 -7.00 -6.09 20.59
C CYS A 440 -6.80 -4.55 20.69
N PRO A 441 -5.59 -4.08 21.02
CA PRO A 441 -5.32 -2.63 21.08
C PRO A 441 -5.33 -2.01 19.67
N LEU A 442 -5.95 -0.83 19.56
CA LEU A 442 -6.02 -0.06 18.31
C LEU A 442 -5.10 1.16 18.31
N HIS A 443 -4.79 1.71 19.49
CA HIS A 443 -3.93 2.88 19.66
C HIS A 443 -2.55 2.42 20.17
N LEU A 444 -1.63 2.18 19.23
CA LEU A 444 -0.32 1.61 19.50
C LEU A 444 0.77 2.63 19.17
N ILE A 445 1.17 3.41 20.16
CA ILE A 445 2.26 4.37 20.07
C ILE A 445 3.35 4.07 21.10
N ASP A 446 4.60 4.17 20.69
CA ASP A 446 5.74 4.10 21.60
C ASP A 446 5.89 5.38 22.44
N SER A 447 6.41 5.20 23.65
CA SER A 447 6.63 6.30 24.61
C SER A 447 8.09 6.71 24.75
N CYS A 448 9.04 5.91 24.26
CA CYS A 448 10.45 6.19 24.40
C CYS A 448 10.88 7.38 23.49
N PRO A 449 11.77 8.27 23.97
CA PRO A 449 11.98 9.57 23.34
C PRO A 449 13.10 9.63 22.29
N TRP A 450 13.68 8.51 21.85
CA TRP A 450 14.79 8.50 20.88
C TRP A 450 14.59 7.47 19.77
N PRO A 451 15.14 7.69 18.57
CA PRO A 451 15.04 6.74 17.47
C PRO A 451 15.72 5.40 17.83
N HIS A 452 15.11 4.30 17.38
CA HIS A 452 15.56 2.92 17.65
C HIS A 452 15.55 2.50 19.12
N CYS A 453 14.78 3.19 19.97
CA CYS A 453 14.49 2.67 21.32
C CYS A 453 13.59 1.43 21.30
N ASN A 454 12.81 1.24 20.23
CA ASN A 454 12.04 0.03 20.04
C ASN A 454 12.93 -1.09 19.47
N PRO A 455 12.99 -2.27 20.13
CA PRO A 455 13.90 -3.33 19.71
C PRO A 455 13.47 -4.07 18.44
N SER A 456 12.20 -3.94 18.04
CA SER A 456 11.68 -4.50 16.81
C SER A 456 11.91 -3.62 15.58
N CYS A 457 12.56 -2.46 15.74
CA CYS A 457 12.86 -1.58 14.63
C CYS A 457 13.63 -2.30 13.52
N PRO A 458 13.43 -1.91 12.25
CA PRO A 458 14.17 -2.51 11.14
C PRO A 458 15.66 -2.22 11.28
N THR A 459 16.48 -3.04 10.62
CA THR A 459 17.93 -2.83 10.60
C THR A 459 18.26 -1.45 10.03
N ILE A 460 19.19 -0.76 10.69
CA ILE A 460 19.60 0.58 10.31
C ILE A 460 20.51 0.48 9.10
N ARG A 461 20.28 1.33 8.10
CA ARG A 461 21.12 1.43 6.92
C ARG A 461 21.64 2.85 6.78
N ASP A 462 22.92 2.98 6.51
CA ASP A 462 23.51 4.27 6.20
C ASP A 462 22.86 4.84 4.92
N GLN A 463 22.42 6.10 4.98
CA GLN A 463 21.63 6.72 3.91
C GLN A 463 22.42 6.93 2.61
N LEU A 464 23.76 7.00 2.69
CA LEU A 464 24.64 7.24 1.53
C LEU A 464 25.13 5.93 0.91
N THR A 465 25.51 4.97 1.75
CA THR A 465 26.19 3.73 1.34
C THR A 465 25.27 2.52 1.32
N GLY A 466 24.12 2.59 1.99
CA GLY A 466 23.18 1.47 2.14
C GLY A 466 23.68 0.33 3.03
N GLN A 467 24.84 0.50 3.68
CA GLN A 467 25.44 -0.52 4.55
C GLN A 467 24.69 -0.61 5.88
N GLU A 468 24.57 -1.83 6.40
CA GLU A 468 23.91 -2.06 7.69
C GLU A 468 24.76 -1.56 8.85
N MET A 469 24.09 -0.96 9.82
CA MET A 469 24.68 -0.43 11.03
C MET A 469 24.03 -1.08 12.25
N SER A 470 24.84 -1.43 13.26
CA SER A 470 24.30 -1.85 14.55
C SER A 470 23.64 -0.67 15.26
N VAL A 471 22.67 -0.96 16.13
CA VAL A 471 21.99 0.06 16.96
C VAL A 471 22.98 0.86 17.79
N ILE A 472 24.03 0.22 18.35
CA ILE A 472 25.06 0.93 19.12
C ILE A 472 25.88 1.87 18.23
N GLN A 473 26.29 1.43 17.05
CA GLN A 473 26.98 2.30 16.10
C GLN A 473 26.09 3.49 15.77
N PHE A 474 24.85 3.24 15.37
CA PHE A 474 23.89 4.29 15.06
C PHE A 474 23.71 5.26 16.23
N LEU A 475 23.43 4.79 17.44
CA LEU A 475 23.25 5.67 18.60
C LEU A 475 24.50 6.52 18.86
N LYS A 476 25.70 5.94 18.79
CA LYS A 476 26.95 6.71 18.89
C LYS A 476 27.07 7.76 17.77
N HIS A 477 26.68 7.41 16.54
CA HIS A 477 26.57 8.37 15.44
C HIS A 477 25.51 9.44 15.71
N MET A 478 24.45 9.14 16.45
CA MET A 478 23.44 10.12 16.85
C MET A 478 23.86 11.00 18.03
N GLY A 479 25.13 10.96 18.44
CA GLY A 479 25.63 11.73 19.57
C GLY A 479 25.18 11.16 20.92
N PHE A 480 24.71 9.91 20.95
CA PHE A 480 24.34 9.21 22.18
C PHE A 480 25.58 8.95 23.02
N ASP A 481 25.66 9.67 24.14
CA ASP A 481 26.63 9.43 25.20
C ASP A 481 26.00 8.48 26.22
N VAL A 482 26.45 7.22 26.21
CA VAL A 482 25.96 6.17 27.10
C VAL A 482 26.07 6.59 28.57
N GLN A 483 27.15 7.27 28.96
CA GLN A 483 27.37 7.67 30.35
C GLN A 483 26.40 8.77 30.76
N LYS A 484 26.27 9.83 29.96
CA LYS A 484 25.29 10.89 30.24
C LYS A 484 23.86 10.38 30.26
N MET A 485 23.50 9.47 29.34
CA MET A 485 22.15 8.93 29.27
C MET A 485 21.85 8.00 30.45
N ALA A 486 22.83 7.18 30.86
CA ALA A 486 22.73 6.33 32.03
C ALA A 486 22.55 7.17 33.31
N GLU A 487 23.29 8.27 33.45
CA GLU A 487 23.13 9.23 34.55
C GLU A 487 21.74 9.90 34.54
N GLN A 488 21.26 10.37 33.38
CA GLN A 488 19.92 10.96 33.25
C GLN A 488 18.78 9.99 33.56
N GLN A 489 18.96 8.70 33.28
CA GLN A 489 17.98 7.65 33.55
C GLN A 489 18.19 6.98 34.93
N GLY A 490 19.19 7.40 35.71
CA GLY A 490 19.52 6.78 36.99
C GLY A 490 19.91 5.30 36.86
N MET A 491 20.51 4.90 35.75
CA MET A 491 20.89 3.52 35.43
C MET A 491 22.40 3.35 35.33
N ASP A 492 22.87 2.10 35.49
CA ASP A 492 24.26 1.75 35.22
C ASP A 492 24.56 1.77 33.70
N PRO A 493 25.66 2.39 33.23
CA PRO A 493 26.01 2.46 31.81
C PRO A 493 26.15 1.09 31.12
N ARG A 494 26.66 0.07 31.82
CA ARG A 494 26.78 -1.29 31.28
C ARG A 494 25.42 -1.97 31.18
N LYS A 495 24.52 -1.68 32.11
CA LYS A 495 23.12 -2.14 32.03
C LYS A 495 22.40 -1.50 30.83
N LEU A 496 22.58 -0.20 30.62
CA LEU A 496 22.05 0.51 29.44
C LEU A 496 22.63 -0.06 28.14
N LEU A 497 23.94 -0.30 28.07
CA LEU A 497 24.58 -0.96 26.93
C LEU A 497 24.05 -2.38 26.68
N GLY A 498 23.79 -3.15 27.75
CA GLY A 498 23.19 -4.48 27.64
C GLY A 498 21.77 -4.45 27.08
N MET A 499 20.95 -3.49 27.51
CA MET A 499 19.60 -3.26 26.98
C MET A 499 19.64 -2.88 25.49
N LEU A 500 20.58 -2.02 25.10
CA LEU A 500 20.78 -1.60 23.70
C LEU A 500 21.27 -2.74 22.79
N ASN A 501 22.02 -3.70 23.32
CA ASN A 501 22.51 -4.86 22.56
C ASN A 501 21.48 -5.99 22.44
N ASN A 502 20.64 -6.18 23.45
CA ASN A 502 19.70 -7.29 23.53
C ASN A 502 18.27 -6.91 23.15
N GLY A 503 18.01 -5.63 22.83
CA GLY A 503 16.69 -5.14 22.47
C GLY A 503 15.65 -5.37 23.59
N SER A 504 16.03 -5.15 24.84
CA SER A 504 15.18 -5.42 26.03
C SER A 504 14.99 -4.18 26.89
#